data_AF-A0A1S3DSM8-F1
#
_entry.id   AF-A0A1S3DSM8-F1
#
_cell.length_a   1.000
_cell.length_b   1.000
_cell.length_c   1.000
_cell.angle_alpha   90.00
_cell.angle_beta   90.00
_cell.angle_gamma   90.00
#
_symmetry.space_group_name_H-M   'P 1'
#
loop_
_entity.id
_entity.type
_entity.pdbx_description
1 polymer ?
#
loop_
_entity_poly.entity_id
_entity_poly.type
_entity_poly.pdbx_seq_one_letter_code
_entity_poly.pdbx_strand_id
1 'polypeptide(L)'
;MAPILLQIPHRYLFCLQIKRDLSQGLLHCNENTAALMASYIVQAECGDYVSEDYPDHTYLSSYKFVPNQTPELERRIMENHKKHAGQSPAAADLNLLETARRCELYGVKLHPAKDHDNILLNLSVAHMGILVFQNQTKINTFSWAKIRKIS
;
A
#
# COMPACT_ATOMS: atom_id res chain seq x y z
N MET A 1 24.48 -14.78 14.81
CA MET A 1 23.80 -13.49 15.03
C MET A 1 24.07 -12.61 13.81
N ALA A 2 23.40 -12.87 12.69
CA ALA A 2 22.09 -12.35 12.28
C ALA A 2 22.17 -10.89 11.77
N PRO A 3 21.84 -10.62 10.50
CA PRO A 3 22.11 -9.37 9.81
C PRO A 3 20.94 -8.40 10.01
N ILE A 4 21.05 -7.49 10.98
CA ILE A 4 20.00 -6.47 11.23
C ILE A 4 20.39 -5.10 10.66
N LEU A 5 21.67 -4.88 10.37
CA LEU A 5 22.20 -3.56 10.02
C LEU A 5 22.22 -3.22 8.51
N LEU A 6 21.97 -4.18 7.62
CA LEU A 6 22.01 -3.96 6.16
C LEU A 6 20.67 -3.58 5.51
N GLN A 7 19.56 -3.57 6.26
CA GLN A 7 18.22 -3.47 5.66
C GLN A 7 17.56 -2.07 5.76
N ILE A 8 18.18 -1.14 6.49
CA ILE A 8 17.65 0.21 6.75
C ILE A 8 17.59 1.08 5.49
N PRO A 9 18.59 1.11 4.58
CA PRO A 9 18.55 1.99 3.41
C PRO A 9 17.45 1.58 2.41
N HIS A 10 17.27 0.26 2.20
CA HIS A 10 16.28 -0.25 1.26
C HIS A 10 14.85 -0.03 1.74
N ARG A 11 14.56 -0.28 3.03
CA ARG A 11 13.21 -0.12 3.58
C ARG A 11 12.72 1.32 3.48
N TYR A 12 13.59 2.28 3.78
CA TYR A 12 13.26 3.70 3.66
C TYR A 12 12.90 4.08 2.21
N LEU A 13 13.67 3.63 1.22
CA LEU A 13 13.37 3.88 -0.19
C LEU A 13 12.04 3.25 -0.63
N PHE A 14 11.71 2.05 -0.15
CA PHE A 14 10.39 1.45 -0.41
C PHE A 14 9.26 2.25 0.24
N CYS A 15 9.43 2.71 1.47
CA CYS A 15 8.44 3.58 2.12
C CYS A 15 8.22 4.87 1.33
N LEU A 16 9.28 5.51 0.82
CA LEU A 16 9.17 6.69 -0.05
C LEU A 16 8.41 6.38 -1.35
N GLN A 17 8.68 5.22 -1.97
CA GLN A 17 7.95 4.79 -3.16
C GLN A 17 6.45 4.59 -2.85
N ILE A 18 6.11 3.94 -1.74
CA ILE A 18 4.71 3.77 -1.29
C ILE A 18 4.03 5.13 -1.06
N LYS A 19 4.70 6.06 -0.38
CA LYS A 19 4.18 7.41 -0.14
C LYS A 19 3.85 8.12 -1.45
N ARG A 20 4.75 8.02 -2.44
CA ARG A 20 4.54 8.57 -3.79
C ARG A 20 3.38 7.88 -4.52
N ASP A 21 3.35 6.55 -4.52
CA ASP A 21 2.33 5.79 -5.25
C ASP A 21 0.94 5.99 -4.65
N LEU A 22 0.85 6.14 -3.33
CA LEU A 22 -0.40 6.44 -2.62
C LEU A 22 -0.89 7.86 -2.96
N SER A 23 -0.01 8.87 -2.92
CA SER A 23 -0.39 10.26 -3.21
C SER A 23 -0.73 10.52 -4.68
N GLN A 24 -0.13 9.75 -5.60
CA GLN A 24 -0.41 9.80 -7.04
C GLN A 24 -1.58 8.88 -7.45
N GLY A 25 -2.12 8.07 -6.54
CA GLY A 25 -3.20 7.12 -6.86
C GLY A 25 -2.74 5.94 -7.75
N LEU A 26 -1.43 5.67 -7.79
CA LEU A 26 -0.85 4.53 -8.50
C LEU A 26 -1.05 3.23 -7.71
N LEU A 27 -1.21 3.34 -6.39
CA LEU A 27 -1.50 2.22 -5.50
C LEU A 27 -3.02 1.98 -5.44
N HIS A 28 -3.50 1.00 -6.21
CA HIS A 28 -4.90 0.60 -6.18
C HIS A 28 -5.26 -0.07 -4.84
N CYS A 29 -6.02 0.64 -4.02
CA CYS A 29 -6.52 0.16 -2.74
C CYS A 29 -7.85 0.85 -2.41
N ASN A 30 -8.66 0.25 -1.55
CA ASN A 30 -9.87 0.90 -1.05
C ASN A 30 -9.51 2.00 -0.04
N GLU A 31 -10.46 2.90 0.23
CA GLU A 31 -10.24 4.04 1.14
C GLU A 31 -9.82 3.61 2.56
N ASN A 32 -10.34 2.47 3.06
CA ASN A 32 -9.97 1.96 4.38
C ASN A 32 -8.47 1.63 4.45
N THR A 33 -7.98 0.98 3.39
CA THR A 33 -6.57 0.59 3.28
C THR A 33 -5.69 1.82 3.07
N ALA A 34 -6.14 2.77 2.24
CA ALA A 34 -5.45 4.04 2.04
C ALA A 34 -5.33 4.83 3.36
N ALA A 35 -6.41 4.93 4.13
CA ALA A 35 -6.42 5.60 5.44
C ALA A 35 -5.48 4.92 6.44
N LEU A 36 -5.46 3.58 6.45
CA LEU A 36 -4.55 2.81 7.30
C LEU A 36 -3.08 3.05 6.92
N MET A 37 -2.74 3.01 5.63
CA MET A 37 -1.37 3.29 5.17
C MET A 37 -0.94 4.72 5.49
N ALA A 38 -1.81 5.71 5.25
CA ALA A 38 -1.56 7.09 5.63
C ALA A 38 -1.33 7.25 7.14
N SER A 39 -2.06 6.52 7.98
CA SER A 39 -1.84 6.57 9.43
C SER A 39 -0.47 6.04 9.87
N TYR A 40 0.09 5.03 9.19
CA TYR A 40 1.46 4.58 9.46
C TYR A 40 2.50 5.60 8.99
N ILE A 41 2.25 6.31 7.89
CA ILE A 41 3.12 7.40 7.43
C ILE A 41 3.17 8.50 8.49
N VAL A 42 2.01 8.90 9.01
CA VAL A 42 1.89 9.91 10.07
C VAL A 42 2.60 9.45 11.34
N GLN A 43 2.35 8.23 11.81
CA GLN A 43 3.02 7.69 13.01
C GLN A 43 4.55 7.68 12.85
N ALA A 44 5.07 7.37 11.66
CA ALA A 44 6.50 7.35 11.40
C ALA A 44 7.14 8.76 11.39
N GLU A 45 6.40 9.80 10.99
CA GLU A 45 6.89 11.17 10.87
C GLU A 45 6.61 12.04 12.11
N CYS A 46 5.43 11.90 12.69
CA CYS A 46 4.95 12.71 13.81
C CYS A 46 5.16 12.04 15.17
N GLY A 47 5.37 10.72 15.22
CA GLY A 47 5.37 9.97 16.47
C GLY A 47 3.96 9.70 16.98
N ASP A 48 3.80 9.55 18.29
CA ASP A 48 2.51 9.22 18.90
C ASP A 48 1.51 10.38 18.83
N TYR A 49 0.24 10.05 18.67
CA TYR A 49 -0.84 11.04 18.76
C TYR A 49 -0.94 11.62 20.18
N VAL A 50 -0.78 12.93 20.30
CA VAL A 50 -1.04 13.72 21.51
C VAL A 50 -2.22 14.65 21.26
N SER A 51 -3.26 14.57 22.09
CA SER A 51 -4.48 15.36 21.90
C SER A 51 -4.28 16.87 22.04
N GLU A 52 -3.27 17.29 22.80
CA GLU A 52 -2.90 18.70 22.97
C GLU A 52 -2.24 19.27 21.71
N ASP A 53 -1.40 18.47 21.03
CA ASP A 53 -0.70 18.86 19.81
C ASP A 53 -1.57 18.69 18.55
N TYR A 54 -2.53 17.75 18.60
CA TYR A 54 -3.39 17.38 17.47
C TYR A 54 -4.88 17.45 17.84
N PRO A 55 -5.44 18.65 18.03
CA PRO A 55 -6.79 18.84 18.55
C PRO A 55 -7.89 18.31 17.60
N ASP A 56 -7.63 18.32 16.29
CA ASP A 56 -8.55 17.82 15.28
C ASP A 56 -7.80 17.18 14.09
N HIS A 57 -8.48 16.85 13.01
CA HIS A 57 -7.91 16.15 11.85
C HIS A 57 -7.09 17.08 10.93
N THR A 58 -7.12 18.40 11.11
CA THR A 58 -6.55 19.39 10.18
C THR A 58 -5.02 19.39 10.12
N TYR A 59 -4.32 18.81 11.11
CA TYR A 59 -2.86 18.62 11.01
C TYR A 59 -2.48 17.75 9.80
N LEU A 60 -3.39 16.86 9.39
CA LEU A 60 -3.24 16.00 8.22
C LEU A 60 -3.43 16.76 6.90
N SER A 61 -4.11 17.91 6.91
CA SER A 61 -4.36 18.70 5.70
C SER A 61 -3.09 19.37 5.15
N SER A 62 -2.02 19.43 5.95
CA SER A 62 -0.71 19.95 5.55
C SER A 62 0.02 19.05 4.54
N TYR A 63 -0.32 17.76 4.50
CA TYR A 63 0.30 16.77 3.62
C TYR A 63 -0.75 16.01 2.82
N LYS A 64 -0.48 15.83 1.51
CA LYS A 64 -1.39 15.13 0.61
C LYS A 64 -1.04 13.64 0.56
N PHE A 65 -1.79 12.82 1.31
CA PHE A 65 -1.61 11.37 1.35
C PHE A 65 -2.24 10.67 0.15
N VAL A 66 -3.34 11.19 -0.40
CA VAL A 66 -4.07 10.62 -1.55
C VAL A 66 -4.53 11.72 -2.53
N PRO A 67 -4.84 11.39 -3.81
CA PRO A 67 -5.29 12.37 -4.80
C PRO A 67 -6.53 13.17 -4.39
N ASN A 68 -7.52 12.49 -3.80
CA ASN A 68 -8.82 13.02 -3.39
C ASN A 68 -8.98 12.97 -1.86
N GLN A 69 -8.09 13.66 -1.15
CA GLN A 69 -8.13 13.70 0.31
C GLN A 69 -9.34 14.53 0.77
N THR A 70 -10.26 13.88 1.47
CA THR A 70 -11.46 14.50 2.04
C THR A 70 -11.34 14.62 3.55
N PRO A 71 -12.07 15.55 4.21
CA PRO A 71 -12.07 15.66 5.67
C PRO A 71 -12.50 14.35 6.36
N GLU A 72 -13.40 13.59 5.73
CA GLU A 72 -13.83 12.29 6.26
C GLU A 72 -12.71 11.24 6.23
N LEU A 73 -11.88 11.27 5.19
CA LEU A 73 -10.70 10.43 5.12
C LEU A 73 -9.66 10.85 6.17
N GLU A 74 -9.44 12.15 6.36
CA GLU A 74 -8.51 12.67 7.37
C GLU A 74 -8.94 12.25 8.79
N ARG A 75 -10.23 12.31 9.11
CA ARG A 75 -10.75 11.75 10.38
C ARG A 75 -10.43 10.28 10.53
N ARG A 76 -10.63 9.47 9.48
CA ARG A 76 -10.29 8.04 9.50
C ARG A 76 -8.79 7.81 9.70
N ILE A 77 -7.94 8.62 9.08
CA ILE A 77 -6.48 8.57 9.27
C ILE A 77 -6.14 8.90 10.73
N MET A 78 -6.69 9.97 11.28
CA MET A 78 -6.51 10.38 12.68
C MET A 78 -6.96 9.29 13.66
N GLU A 79 -8.12 8.67 13.44
CA GLU A 79 -8.63 7.58 14.28
C GLU A 79 -7.75 6.33 14.24
N ASN A 80 -7.10 6.06 13.11
CA ASN A 80 -6.09 4.99 13.04
C ASN A 80 -4.78 5.40 13.70
N HIS A 81 -4.34 6.64 13.53
CA HIS A 81 -3.12 7.18 14.16
C HIS A 81 -3.18 7.06 15.69
N LYS A 82 -4.33 7.38 16.30
CA LYS A 82 -4.59 7.17 17.74
C LYS A 82 -4.36 5.73 18.23
N LYS A 83 -4.54 4.74 17.37
CA LYS A 83 -4.41 3.32 17.72
C LYS A 83 -2.96 2.82 17.66
N HIS A 84 -2.06 3.60 17.08
CA HIS A 84 -0.66 3.24 16.88
C HIS A 84 0.25 3.74 18.01
N ALA A 85 -0.33 4.28 19.10
CA ALA A 85 0.43 4.78 20.24
C ALA A 85 1.46 3.76 20.78
N GLY A 86 2.69 4.21 20.98
CA GLY A 86 3.83 3.39 21.39
C GLY A 86 4.53 2.66 20.24
N GLN A 87 4.07 2.82 18.99
CA GLN A 87 4.72 2.23 17.83
C GLN A 87 5.90 3.08 17.39
N SER A 88 7.09 2.47 17.32
CA SER A 88 8.29 3.15 16.81
C SER A 88 8.20 3.43 15.31
N PRO A 89 8.90 4.48 14.79
CA PRO A 89 8.91 4.78 13.37
C PRO A 89 9.30 3.59 12.48
N ALA A 90 10.30 2.81 12.91
CA ALA A 90 10.74 1.62 12.17
C ALA A 90 9.68 0.49 12.13
N ALA A 91 8.83 0.40 13.15
CA ALA A 91 7.70 -0.52 13.18
C ALA A 91 6.53 0.01 12.33
N ALA A 92 6.28 1.32 12.32
CA ALA A 92 5.28 1.96 11.47
C ALA A 92 5.64 1.77 9.99
N ASP A 93 6.89 2.00 9.61
CA ASP A 93 7.41 1.71 8.27
C ASP A 93 7.25 0.24 7.88
N LEU A 94 7.49 -0.71 8.81
CA LEU A 94 7.27 -2.13 8.53
C LEU A 94 5.80 -2.41 8.20
N ASN A 95 4.88 -1.92 9.03
CA ASN A 95 3.45 -2.14 8.86
C ASN A 95 2.90 -1.46 7.60
N LEU A 96 3.43 -0.30 7.23
CA LEU A 96 3.17 0.33 5.94
C LEU A 96 3.52 -0.60 4.78
N LEU A 97 4.76 -1.13 4.77
CA LEU A 97 5.23 -2.02 3.72
C LEU A 97 4.43 -3.33 3.68
N GLU A 98 4.11 -3.91 4.84
CA GLU A 98 3.29 -5.13 4.90
C GLU A 98 1.87 -4.89 4.40
N THR A 99 1.27 -3.75 4.72
CA THR A 99 -0.08 -3.37 4.27
C THR A 99 -0.07 -3.14 2.77
N ALA A 100 0.89 -2.38 2.26
CA ALA A 100 1.05 -2.15 0.83
C ALA A 100 1.28 -3.46 0.06
N ARG A 101 2.09 -4.39 0.59
CA ARG A 101 2.30 -5.73 0.00
C ARG A 101 1.00 -6.53 -0.13
N ARG A 102 0.01 -6.28 0.74
CA ARG A 102 -1.29 -6.97 0.73
C ARG A 102 -2.31 -6.28 -0.17
N CYS A 103 -2.09 -5.02 -0.60
CA CYS A 103 -2.91 -4.42 -1.64
C CYS A 103 -2.78 -5.26 -2.92
N GLU A 104 -3.91 -5.75 -3.44
CA GLU A 104 -3.99 -6.76 -4.51
C GLU A 104 -3.19 -6.44 -5.79
N LEU A 105 -2.78 -5.19 -5.95
CA LEU A 105 -2.12 -4.67 -7.15
C LEU A 105 -0.75 -4.01 -6.88
N TYR A 106 -0.19 -4.10 -5.67
CA TYR A 106 1.12 -3.48 -5.42
C TYR A 106 2.22 -4.19 -6.22
N GLY A 107 2.87 -3.46 -7.13
CA GLY A 107 3.87 -3.98 -8.06
C GLY A 107 3.30 -4.80 -9.23
N VAL A 108 1.98 -4.82 -9.41
CA VAL A 108 1.28 -5.59 -10.45
C VAL A 108 1.01 -4.68 -11.65
N LYS A 109 1.73 -4.91 -12.75
CA LYS A 109 1.49 -4.21 -14.03
C LYS A 109 0.47 -5.00 -14.85
N LEU A 110 -0.71 -4.41 -15.05
CA LEU A 110 -1.77 -5.01 -15.84
C LEU A 110 -1.49 -4.88 -17.34
N HIS A 111 -1.60 -5.99 -18.06
CA HIS A 111 -1.46 -6.13 -19.50
C HIS A 111 -2.80 -6.61 -20.08
N PRO A 112 -3.49 -5.81 -20.91
CA PRO A 112 -4.75 -6.21 -21.52
C PRO A 112 -4.59 -7.46 -22.37
N ALA A 113 -5.54 -8.39 -22.25
CA ALA A 113 -5.61 -9.64 -22.99
C ALA A 113 -7.07 -10.03 -23.28
N LYS A 114 -7.26 -11.05 -24.09
CA LYS A 114 -8.56 -11.69 -24.32
C LYS A 114 -8.42 -13.20 -24.19
N ASP A 115 -9.44 -13.87 -23.69
CA ASP A 115 -9.54 -15.33 -23.74
C ASP A 115 -10.12 -15.81 -25.10
N HIS A 116 -10.39 -17.11 -25.20
CA HIS A 116 -10.97 -17.70 -26.42
C HIS A 116 -12.39 -17.21 -26.72
N ASP A 117 -13.13 -16.74 -25.70
CA ASP A 117 -14.49 -16.21 -25.82
C ASP A 117 -14.52 -14.69 -26.06
N ASN A 118 -13.36 -14.07 -26.33
CA ASN A 118 -13.18 -12.62 -26.48
C ASN A 118 -13.51 -11.81 -25.22
N ILE A 119 -13.55 -12.44 -24.05
CA ILE A 119 -13.74 -11.74 -22.78
C ILE A 119 -12.47 -10.95 -22.48
N LEU A 120 -12.63 -9.66 -22.17
CA LEU A 120 -11.52 -8.78 -21.80
C LEU A 120 -10.96 -9.17 -20.43
N LEU A 121 -9.66 -9.44 -20.41
CA LEU A 121 -8.90 -9.79 -19.22
C LEU A 121 -7.69 -8.86 -19.09
N ASN A 122 -7.09 -8.86 -17.90
CA ASN A 122 -5.77 -8.29 -17.68
C ASN A 122 -4.84 -9.35 -17.08
N LEU A 123 -3.64 -9.46 -17.62
CA LEU A 123 -2.58 -10.32 -17.11
C LEU A 123 -1.54 -9.50 -16.34
N SER A 124 -0.95 -10.07 -15.31
CA SER A 124 0.23 -9.47 -14.68
C SER A 124 1.22 -10.55 -14.25
N VAL A 125 2.49 -10.18 -14.25
CA VAL A 125 3.58 -11.01 -13.72
C VAL A 125 3.82 -10.62 -12.26
N ALA A 126 3.94 -11.60 -11.38
CA ALA A 126 4.25 -11.41 -9.96
C ALA A 126 5.18 -12.52 -9.45
N HIS A 127 5.80 -12.32 -8.28
CA HIS A 127 6.70 -13.31 -7.67
C HIS A 127 6.06 -14.70 -7.47
N MET A 128 4.73 -14.77 -7.34
CA MET A 128 4.00 -16.03 -7.17
C MET A 128 3.59 -16.70 -8.49
N GLY A 129 3.57 -15.99 -9.61
CA GLY A 129 3.06 -16.52 -10.88
C GLY A 129 2.57 -15.45 -11.86
N ILE A 130 1.85 -15.90 -12.89
CA ILE A 130 1.04 -15.05 -13.76
C ILE A 130 -0.35 -14.92 -13.15
N LEU A 131 -0.76 -13.69 -12.86
CA LEU A 131 -2.07 -13.34 -12.31
C LEU A 131 -3.03 -13.01 -13.45
N VAL A 132 -4.28 -13.43 -13.34
CA VAL A 132 -5.35 -13.12 -14.29
C VAL A 132 -6.42 -12.32 -13.57
N PHE A 133 -6.81 -11.19 -14.16
CA PHE A 133 -7.81 -10.27 -13.65
C PHE A 133 -8.95 -10.09 -14.65
N GLN A 134 -10.17 -9.99 -14.15
CA GLN A 134 -11.36 -9.59 -14.89
C GLN A 134 -12.03 -8.45 -14.11
N ASN A 135 -12.31 -7.32 -14.76
CA ASN A 135 -12.86 -6.13 -14.12
C ASN A 135 -12.09 -5.68 -12.86
N GLN A 136 -10.75 -5.71 -12.91
CA GLN A 136 -9.83 -5.43 -11.79
C GLN A 136 -9.88 -6.41 -10.61
N THR A 137 -10.74 -7.43 -10.67
CA THR A 137 -10.80 -8.52 -9.68
C THR A 137 -9.93 -9.68 -10.14
N LYS A 138 -9.08 -10.20 -9.24
CA LYS A 138 -8.24 -11.37 -9.54
C LYS A 138 -9.12 -12.63 -9.65
N ILE A 139 -9.10 -13.27 -10.81
CA ILE A 139 -9.86 -14.51 -11.07
C ILE A 139 -9.00 -15.77 -11.04
N ASN A 140 -7.69 -15.67 -11.29
CA ASN A 140 -6.81 -16.84 -11.31
C ASN A 140 -5.33 -16.51 -11.04
N THR A 141 -4.55 -17.53 -10.71
CA THR A 141 -3.09 -17.46 -10.55
C THR A 141 -2.41 -18.71 -11.10
N PHE A 142 -1.61 -18.55 -12.16
CA PHE A 142 -0.74 -19.59 -12.68
C PHE A 142 0.61 -19.55 -11.97
N SER A 143 0.79 -20.44 -10.99
CA SER A 143 2.04 -20.54 -10.23
C SER A 143 3.23 -20.92 -11.13
N TRP A 144 4.40 -20.32 -10.87
CA TRP A 144 5.64 -20.68 -11.57
C TRP A 144 5.95 -22.17 -11.53
N ALA A 145 5.65 -22.86 -10.42
CA ALA A 145 5.86 -24.31 -10.30
C ALA A 145 5.01 -25.14 -11.27
N LYS A 146 3.91 -24.58 -11.78
CA LYS A 146 2.98 -25.25 -12.72
C LYS A 146 3.23 -24.87 -14.18
N ILE A 147 3.99 -23.81 -14.45
CA ILE A 147 4.24 -23.32 -15.81
C ILE A 147 5.43 -24.08 -16.40
N ARG A 148 5.20 -24.81 -17.50
CA ARG A 148 6.26 -25.55 -18.22
C ARG A 148 6.96 -24.73 -19.30
N LYS A 149 6.23 -23.83 -19.95
CA LYS A 149 6.72 -23.00 -21.07
C LYS A 149 5.88 -21.73 -21.18
N ILE A 150 6.52 -20.63 -21.56
CA ILE A 150 5.91 -19.36 -21.95
C ILE A 150 6.47 -19.04 -23.34
N SER A 151 5.61 -18.73 -24.31
CA SER A 151 5.98 -18.38 -25.69
C SER A 151 4.99 -17.43 -26.29
#